data_AF-A0A5C4L7I2-F1
#
_entry.id   AF-A0A5C4L7I2-F1
#
_cell.length_a   1.000
_cell.length_b   1.000
_cell.length_c   1.000
_cell.angle_alpha   90.00
_cell.angle_beta   90.00
_cell.angle_gamma   90.00
#
_symmetry.space_group_name_H-M   'P 1'
#
loop_
_entity.id
_entity.type
_entity.pdbx_description
1 polymer ?
#
loop_
_entity_poly.entity_id
_entity_poly.type
_entity_poly.pdbx_seq_one_letter_code
_entity_poly.pdbx_strand_id
1 'polypeptide(L)'
;MTSPRSRLSAGAPRRSVPGRPRRRQPAVTGLVRALEQGQRPSVAPPITERARVFPVWLDALSLAALLVGAACALIVSIDVIRHPQYMTVMNVVWPVTALFGTVAVVWAYFRYGRLASMAAHHAAHSRHETPLAKTETPFPVMVGKGALHCGSGCMLGDVAAEWLAFLVPAVAVWFGWQSLFSEKMFAVWILDFLFAFGLGIVFQYFAIVPMRDLSPGEGIIAALKADTASLVAWQVGMYGFMAFAQFYVFKHLFGHRTPVNTAEFWFAIQGAMIAGFLTSYPVNWWLVRSGIKERM
;
A
#
# COMPACT_ATOMS: atom_id res chain seq x y z
N MET A 1 -74.56 8.49 -15.52
CA MET A 1 -75.57 9.52 -15.85
C MET A 1 -76.69 9.32 -14.84
N THR A 2 -77.02 10.19 -13.88
CA THR A 2 -76.95 11.65 -13.72
C THR A 2 -76.80 12.04 -12.24
N SER A 3 -76.20 13.22 -12.01
CA SER A 3 -75.94 14.00 -10.77
C SER A 3 -77.26 14.56 -10.14
N PRO A 4 -77.33 15.51 -9.15
CA PRO A 4 -76.28 16.22 -8.36
C PRO A 4 -76.56 16.60 -6.87
N ARG A 5 -75.46 16.86 -6.13
CA ARG A 5 -75.09 18.00 -5.23
C ARG A 5 -76.12 18.93 -4.49
N SER A 6 -75.91 19.03 -3.15
CA SER A 6 -75.44 20.23 -2.37
C SER A 6 -76.34 21.19 -1.55
N ARG A 7 -75.72 21.70 -0.43
CA ARG A 7 -75.89 22.97 0.37
C ARG A 7 -76.91 22.98 1.54
N LEU A 8 -76.49 23.10 2.82
CA LEU A 8 -76.00 24.26 3.63
C LEU A 8 -77.12 25.14 4.23
N SER A 9 -77.20 25.22 5.57
CA SER A 9 -77.53 26.42 6.38
C SER A 9 -77.46 26.05 7.89
N ALA A 10 -76.41 26.45 8.63
CA ALA A 10 -76.30 27.66 9.46
C ALA A 10 -77.10 27.61 10.79
N GLY A 11 -76.37 27.46 11.90
CA GLY A 11 -76.86 27.67 13.26
C GLY A 11 -75.69 28.02 14.19
N ALA A 12 -75.62 29.29 14.61
CA ALA A 12 -74.78 29.77 15.72
C ALA A 12 -75.70 30.03 16.94
N PRO A 13 -75.23 30.48 18.12
CA PRO A 13 -73.90 30.47 18.74
C PRO A 13 -73.94 29.95 20.21
N ARG A 14 -72.79 29.60 20.84
CA ARG A 14 -72.66 29.71 22.31
C ARG A 14 -71.26 30.19 22.72
N ARG A 15 -71.26 31.31 23.45
CA ARG A 15 -70.12 31.93 24.13
C ARG A 15 -69.67 31.05 25.30
N SER A 16 -68.37 30.80 25.42
CA SER A 16 -67.74 30.19 26.60
C SER A 16 -66.75 31.16 27.24
N VAL A 17 -66.85 31.27 28.56
CA VAL A 17 -66.13 32.15 29.50
C VAL A 17 -64.61 31.89 29.49
N PRO A 18 -63.73 32.91 29.72
CA PRO A 18 -62.29 32.67 29.88
C PRO A 18 -61.97 32.12 31.28
N GLY A 19 -61.25 30.99 31.32
CA GLY A 19 -60.67 30.41 32.54
C GLY A 19 -59.43 31.15 33.04
N ARG A 20 -59.25 31.13 34.37
CA ARG A 20 -58.14 31.74 35.13
C ARG A 20 -56.74 31.32 34.63
N PRO A 21 -55.70 32.17 34.77
CA PRO A 21 -54.33 31.82 34.39
C PRO A 21 -53.71 30.81 35.37
N ARG A 22 -53.13 29.72 34.83
CA ARG A 22 -52.28 28.77 35.56
C ARG A 22 -50.97 29.45 35.96
N ARG A 23 -50.63 29.38 37.26
CA ARG A 23 -49.30 29.71 37.82
C ARG A 23 -48.20 28.96 37.05
N ARG A 24 -47.24 29.69 36.46
CA ARG A 24 -45.99 29.13 35.94
C ARG A 24 -45.12 28.66 37.12
N GLN A 25 -44.73 27.39 37.11
CA GLN A 25 -43.61 26.90 37.93
C GLN A 25 -42.29 27.43 37.35
N PRO A 26 -41.31 27.82 38.17
CA PRO A 26 -40.05 28.38 37.69
C PRO A 26 -39.14 27.30 37.08
N ALA A 27 -38.42 27.69 36.03
CA ALA A 27 -37.55 26.88 35.16
C ALA A 27 -36.34 26.22 35.85
N VAL A 28 -36.27 26.21 37.19
CA VAL A 28 -35.10 25.75 37.96
C VAL A 28 -35.01 24.22 37.97
N THR A 29 -36.13 23.50 37.91
CA THR A 29 -36.15 22.03 37.99
C THR A 29 -35.63 21.35 36.71
N GLY A 30 -35.64 22.03 35.56
CA GLY A 30 -35.14 21.50 34.29
C GLY A 30 -33.61 21.53 34.19
N LEU A 31 -32.98 22.55 34.77
CA LEU A 31 -31.53 22.72 34.73
C LEU A 31 -30.79 21.71 35.62
N VAL A 32 -31.36 21.39 36.79
CA VAL A 32 -30.78 20.39 37.72
C VAL A 32 -30.82 18.99 37.12
N ARG A 33 -31.90 18.62 36.40
CA ARG A 33 -31.99 17.34 35.67
C ARG A 33 -31.03 17.25 34.49
N ALA A 34 -30.76 18.36 33.80
CA ALA A 34 -29.79 18.39 32.69
C ALA A 34 -28.34 18.24 33.19
N LEU A 35 -28.03 18.72 34.39
CA LEU A 35 -26.71 18.59 35.01
C LEU A 35 -26.45 17.20 35.59
N GLU A 36 -27.48 16.48 36.06
CA GLU A 36 -27.33 15.08 36.52
C GLU A 36 -27.25 14.06 35.37
N GLN A 37 -27.69 14.43 34.15
CA GLN A 37 -27.56 13.58 32.96
C GLN A 37 -26.25 13.81 32.19
N GLY A 38 -25.47 14.82 32.58
CA GLY A 38 -24.12 15.04 32.06
C GLY A 38 -23.08 14.28 32.89
N GLN A 39 -22.34 13.39 32.23
CA GLN A 39 -21.01 12.95 32.67
C GLN A 39 -20.94 11.89 33.78
N ARG A 40 -21.39 10.67 33.45
CA ARG A 40 -20.56 9.51 33.81
C ARG A 40 -19.43 9.45 32.77
N PRO A 41 -18.14 9.45 33.16
CA PRO A 41 -17.08 9.21 32.21
C PRO A 41 -17.31 7.85 31.59
N SER A 42 -17.55 7.82 30.28
CA SER A 42 -17.45 6.61 29.47
C SER A 42 -16.03 6.09 29.69
N VAL A 43 -15.90 5.09 30.57
CA VAL A 43 -14.69 4.28 30.63
C VAL A 43 -14.48 3.78 29.21
N ALA A 44 -13.38 4.20 28.59
CA ALA A 44 -13.01 3.69 27.27
C ALA A 44 -13.07 2.15 27.37
N PRO A 45 -13.81 1.46 26.47
CA PRO A 45 -13.85 0.02 26.51
C PRO A 45 -12.40 -0.50 26.47
N PRO A 46 -12.09 -1.60 27.19
CA PRO A 46 -10.77 -2.19 27.14
C PRO A 46 -10.38 -2.43 25.68
N ILE A 47 -9.08 -2.27 25.37
CA ILE A 47 -8.45 -2.33 24.04
C ILE A 47 -8.89 -3.56 23.20
N THR A 48 -9.43 -4.59 23.87
CA THR A 48 -10.00 -5.82 23.32
C THR A 48 -11.29 -5.66 22.51
N GLU A 49 -12.01 -4.54 22.58
CA GLU A 49 -13.31 -4.36 21.89
C GLU A 49 -13.22 -3.49 20.62
N ARG A 50 -12.09 -3.51 19.89
CA ARG A 50 -12.17 -3.28 18.45
C ARG A 50 -13.08 -4.38 17.91
N ALA A 51 -14.25 -4.04 17.41
CA ALA A 51 -15.06 -4.95 16.61
C ALA A 51 -14.15 -5.53 15.53
N ARG A 52 -13.69 -6.77 15.73
CA ARG A 52 -12.78 -7.43 14.81
C ARG A 52 -13.58 -7.72 13.55
N VAL A 53 -13.33 -6.91 12.51
CA VAL A 53 -13.97 -7.02 11.20
C VAL A 53 -13.65 -8.38 10.56
N PHE A 54 -12.53 -9.00 10.96
CA PHE A 54 -12.06 -10.29 10.47
C PHE A 54 -11.94 -11.36 11.57
N PRO A 55 -12.00 -12.66 11.23
CA PRO A 55 -11.77 -13.74 12.18
C PRO A 55 -10.41 -13.66 12.86
N VAL A 56 -10.35 -14.03 14.14
CA VAL A 56 -9.13 -13.95 14.97
C VAL A 56 -7.93 -14.69 14.35
N TRP A 57 -8.17 -15.83 13.69
CA TRP A 57 -7.09 -16.58 13.06
C TRP A 57 -6.46 -15.83 11.87
N LEU A 58 -7.27 -15.06 11.12
CA LEU A 58 -6.81 -14.32 9.95
C LEU A 58 -6.05 -13.06 10.35
N ASP A 59 -6.55 -12.35 11.37
CA ASP A 59 -5.87 -11.23 12.01
C ASP A 59 -4.50 -11.69 12.57
N ALA A 60 -4.48 -12.78 13.33
CA ALA A 60 -3.25 -13.35 13.88
C ALA A 60 -2.26 -13.80 12.79
N LEU A 61 -2.75 -14.45 11.72
CA LEU A 61 -1.93 -14.86 10.58
C LEU A 61 -1.33 -13.65 9.86
N SER A 62 -2.15 -12.63 9.62
CA SER A 62 -1.74 -11.41 8.92
C SER A 62 -0.69 -10.67 9.74
N LEU A 63 -0.91 -10.50 11.05
CA LEU A 63 0.07 -9.90 11.95
C LEU A 63 1.38 -10.71 12.00
N ALA A 64 1.29 -12.04 12.12
CA ALA A 64 2.47 -12.90 12.12
C ALA A 64 3.29 -12.76 10.82
N ALA A 65 2.63 -12.75 9.66
CA ALA A 65 3.29 -12.59 8.37
C ALA A 65 3.98 -11.22 8.23
N LEU A 66 3.34 -10.15 8.69
CA LEU A 66 3.92 -8.80 8.72
C LEU A 66 5.12 -8.72 9.67
N LEU A 67 5.03 -9.33 10.85
CA LEU A 67 6.13 -9.38 11.81
C LEU A 67 7.33 -10.18 11.27
N VAL A 68 7.09 -11.29 10.58
CA VAL A 68 8.15 -12.05 9.90
C VAL A 68 8.81 -11.21 8.81
N GLY A 69 8.02 -10.51 7.97
CA GLY A 69 8.55 -9.59 6.97
C GLY A 69 9.38 -8.46 7.58
N ALA A 70 8.89 -7.84 8.66
CA ALA A 70 9.60 -6.79 9.38
C ALA A 70 10.91 -7.31 10.01
N ALA A 71 10.90 -8.49 10.61
CA ALA A 71 12.11 -9.11 11.16
C ALA A 71 13.14 -9.42 10.05
N CYS A 72 12.68 -9.95 8.91
CA CYS A 72 13.54 -10.20 7.74
C CYS A 72 14.17 -8.90 7.20
N ALA A 73 13.36 -7.85 7.04
CA ALA A 73 13.82 -6.54 6.60
C ALA A 73 14.83 -5.93 7.60
N LEU A 74 14.61 -6.10 8.90
CA LEU A 74 15.52 -5.63 9.93
C LEU A 74 16.86 -6.37 9.89
N ILE A 75 16.84 -7.70 9.76
CA ILE A 75 18.06 -8.53 9.64
C ILE A 75 18.89 -8.05 8.44
N VAL A 76 18.25 -7.89 7.27
CA VAL A 76 18.92 -7.45 6.05
C VAL A 76 19.41 -6.01 6.18
N SER A 77 18.64 -5.11 6.79
CA SER A 77 19.06 -3.71 7.02
C SER A 77 20.32 -3.65 7.88
N ILE A 78 20.32 -4.39 8.99
CA ILE A 78 21.45 -4.45 9.92
C ILE A 78 22.71 -4.95 9.20
N ASP A 79 22.59 -6.00 8.38
CA ASP A 79 23.74 -6.55 7.64
C ASP A 79 24.22 -5.60 6.54
N VAL A 80 23.30 -4.99 5.78
CA VAL A 80 23.62 -4.00 4.74
C VAL A 80 24.35 -2.78 5.31
N ILE A 81 23.97 -2.30 6.49
CA ILE A 81 24.67 -1.18 7.15
C ILE A 81 26.12 -1.57 7.49
N ARG A 82 26.37 -2.83 7.86
CA ARG A 82 27.72 -3.34 8.14
C ARG A 82 28.50 -3.71 6.88
N HIS A 83 27.80 -4.10 5.83
CA HIS A 83 28.34 -4.57 4.56
C HIS A 83 27.64 -3.88 3.38
N PRO A 84 27.85 -2.56 3.21
CA PRO A 84 27.17 -1.78 2.20
C PRO A 84 27.45 -2.33 0.79
N GLN A 85 26.43 -2.27 -0.07
CA GLN A 85 26.47 -2.71 -1.46
C GLN A 85 27.18 -1.68 -2.33
N TYR A 86 27.88 -2.17 -3.36
CA TYR A 86 28.53 -1.29 -4.35
C TYR A 86 27.52 -0.42 -5.10
N MET A 87 26.43 -1.03 -5.54
CA MET A 87 25.26 -0.29 -6.03
C MET A 87 24.47 0.19 -4.82
N THR A 88 24.65 1.45 -4.44
CA THR A 88 24.09 2.01 -3.19
C THR A 88 22.57 1.89 -3.09
N VAL A 89 21.84 1.93 -4.20
CA VAL A 89 20.39 1.69 -4.27
C VAL A 89 20.01 0.33 -3.70
N MET A 90 20.85 -0.70 -3.91
CA MET A 90 20.58 -2.04 -3.38
C MET A 90 20.60 -2.09 -1.84
N ASN A 91 21.19 -1.09 -1.17
CA ASN A 91 21.10 -0.96 0.28
C ASN A 91 19.65 -0.74 0.76
N VAL A 92 18.79 -0.18 -0.10
CA VAL A 92 17.35 0.01 0.18
C VAL A 92 16.54 -1.14 -0.40
N VAL A 93 16.86 -1.59 -1.62
CA VAL A 93 16.12 -2.66 -2.32
C VAL A 93 16.07 -3.94 -1.49
N TRP A 94 17.20 -4.37 -0.93
CA TRP A 94 17.27 -5.63 -0.18
C TRP A 94 16.36 -5.63 1.07
N PRO A 95 16.43 -4.64 1.97
CA PRO A 95 15.48 -4.52 3.08
C PRO A 95 14.02 -4.44 2.66
N VAL A 96 13.70 -3.60 1.68
CA VAL A 96 12.31 -3.38 1.25
C VAL A 96 11.72 -4.67 0.67
N THR A 97 12.49 -5.38 -0.16
CA THR A 97 12.02 -6.63 -0.74
C THR A 97 11.89 -7.76 0.27
N ALA A 98 12.61 -7.71 1.38
CA ALA A 98 12.45 -8.66 2.48
C ALA A 98 11.11 -8.48 3.23
N LEU A 99 10.41 -7.35 3.09
CA LEU A 99 9.08 -7.15 3.69
C LEU A 99 8.01 -8.09 3.10
N PHE A 100 8.15 -8.46 1.82
CA PHE A 100 7.20 -9.34 1.12
C PHE A 100 7.82 -10.66 0.67
N GLY A 101 9.10 -10.66 0.27
CA GLY A 101 9.82 -11.89 -0.08
C GLY A 101 10.35 -12.66 1.13
N THR A 102 10.29 -12.05 2.32
CA THR A 102 10.57 -12.65 3.63
C THR A 102 11.85 -13.50 3.63
N VAL A 103 11.77 -14.77 4.07
CA VAL A 103 12.90 -15.68 4.24
C VAL A 103 13.61 -15.95 2.92
N ALA A 104 12.88 -16.00 1.80
CA ALA A 104 13.48 -16.27 0.49
C ALA A 104 14.42 -15.13 0.06
N VAL A 105 14.03 -13.87 0.31
CA VAL A 105 14.88 -12.71 0.03
C VAL A 105 16.05 -12.65 1.00
N VAL A 106 15.86 -12.97 2.28
CA VAL A 106 16.97 -13.04 3.26
C VAL A 106 18.02 -14.05 2.80
N TRP A 107 17.60 -15.25 2.40
CA TRP A 107 18.50 -16.26 1.86
C TRP A 107 19.23 -15.75 0.60
N ALA A 108 18.50 -15.16 -0.35
CA ALA A 108 19.09 -14.64 -1.58
C ALA A 108 20.10 -13.51 -1.32
N TYR A 109 19.81 -12.65 -0.35
CA TYR A 109 20.70 -11.58 0.10
C TYR A 109 22.01 -12.14 0.66
N PHE A 110 21.94 -13.08 1.61
CA PHE A 110 23.15 -13.66 2.19
C PHE A 110 23.96 -14.49 1.18
N ARG A 111 23.29 -15.14 0.23
CA ARG A 111 23.95 -15.98 -0.79
C ARG A 111 24.59 -15.17 -1.92
N TYR A 112 23.91 -14.12 -2.40
CA TYR A 112 24.29 -13.39 -3.62
C TYR A 112 24.47 -11.88 -3.38
N GLY A 113 23.69 -11.25 -2.51
CA GLY A 113 23.85 -9.84 -2.17
C GLY A 113 25.20 -9.51 -1.52
N ARG A 114 25.70 -10.38 -0.63
CA ARG A 114 27.02 -10.15 0.02
C ARG A 114 28.20 -10.20 -0.94
N LEU A 115 28.06 -10.90 -2.08
CA LEU A 115 29.08 -10.94 -3.13
C LEU A 115 29.29 -9.58 -3.81
N ALA A 116 28.26 -8.72 -3.78
CA ALA A 116 28.26 -7.37 -4.36
C ALA A 116 28.53 -6.26 -3.32
N SER A 117 29.08 -6.60 -2.16
CA SER A 117 29.47 -5.62 -1.15
C SER A 117 30.63 -4.73 -1.63
N MET A 118 30.69 -3.50 -1.12
CA MET A 118 31.74 -2.53 -1.42
C MET A 118 33.14 -3.07 -1.11
N ALA A 119 33.28 -3.73 0.04
CA ALA A 119 34.54 -4.36 0.44
C ALA A 119 34.97 -5.46 -0.54
N ALA A 120 34.05 -6.32 -0.98
CA ALA A 120 34.34 -7.34 -1.98
C ALA A 120 34.73 -6.73 -3.32
N HIS A 121 34.05 -5.66 -3.75
CA HIS A 121 34.37 -4.97 -4.99
C HIS A 121 35.74 -4.30 -4.96
N HIS A 122 36.07 -3.58 -3.87
CA HIS A 122 37.38 -2.95 -3.70
C HIS A 122 38.52 -3.99 -3.62
N ALA A 123 38.29 -5.11 -2.94
CA ALA A 123 39.28 -6.19 -2.85
C ALA A 123 39.52 -6.91 -4.19
N ALA A 124 38.51 -6.99 -5.06
CA ALA A 124 38.69 -7.50 -6.42
C ALA A 124 39.46 -6.48 -7.27
N HIS A 125 39.10 -5.20 -7.20
CA HIS A 125 39.79 -4.13 -7.94
C HIS A 125 41.27 -3.99 -7.56
N SER A 126 41.62 -4.07 -6.28
CA SER A 126 43.01 -3.99 -5.82
C SER A 126 43.85 -5.18 -6.29
N ARG A 127 43.21 -6.32 -6.58
CA ARG A 127 43.86 -7.52 -7.13
C ARG A 127 43.80 -7.59 -8.66
N HIS A 128 43.24 -6.58 -9.33
CA HIS A 128 42.96 -6.59 -10.77
C HIS A 128 42.13 -7.81 -11.22
N GLU A 129 41.26 -8.29 -10.33
CA GLU A 129 40.38 -9.44 -10.56
C GLU A 129 38.96 -8.99 -10.91
N THR A 130 38.20 -9.88 -11.56
CA THR A 130 36.78 -9.64 -11.77
C THR A 130 35.99 -9.82 -10.46
N PRO A 131 35.05 -8.92 -10.12
CA PRO A 131 34.26 -9.06 -8.90
C PRO A 131 33.45 -10.37 -8.88
N LEU A 132 33.45 -11.06 -7.73
CA LEU A 132 32.71 -12.32 -7.54
C LEU A 132 31.23 -12.20 -7.88
N ALA A 133 30.62 -11.03 -7.65
CA ALA A 133 29.23 -10.78 -8.04
C ALA A 133 28.98 -11.03 -9.55
N LYS A 134 29.97 -10.79 -10.42
CA LYS A 134 29.85 -11.00 -11.87
C LYS A 134 30.11 -12.45 -12.29
N THR A 135 30.92 -13.20 -11.55
CA THR A 135 31.30 -14.58 -11.90
C THR A 135 30.42 -15.62 -11.23
N GLU A 136 30.00 -15.37 -9.98
CA GLU A 136 29.31 -16.34 -9.12
C GLU A 136 27.79 -16.16 -9.07
N THR A 137 27.24 -15.07 -9.65
CA THR A 137 25.79 -14.85 -9.67
C THR A 137 25.17 -15.48 -10.92
N PRO A 138 24.32 -16.51 -10.79
CA PRO A 138 23.66 -17.12 -11.94
C PRO A 138 22.71 -16.15 -12.63
N PHE A 139 22.53 -16.30 -13.95
CA PHE A 139 21.65 -15.45 -14.74
C PHE A 139 20.21 -15.32 -14.19
N PRO A 140 19.53 -16.39 -13.74
CA PRO A 140 18.22 -16.27 -13.11
C PRO A 140 18.20 -15.35 -11.87
N VAL A 141 19.28 -15.36 -11.10
CA VAL A 141 19.40 -14.51 -9.90
C VAL A 141 19.62 -13.04 -10.30
N MET A 142 20.39 -12.78 -11.36
CA MET A 142 20.53 -11.42 -11.91
C MET A 142 19.18 -10.87 -12.39
N VAL A 143 18.39 -11.69 -13.08
CA VAL A 143 17.01 -11.34 -13.49
C VAL A 143 16.13 -11.07 -12.27
N GLY A 144 16.19 -11.96 -11.26
CA GLY A 144 15.45 -11.81 -10.01
C GLY A 144 15.79 -10.50 -9.28
N LYS A 145 17.07 -10.16 -9.16
CA LYS A 145 17.51 -8.87 -8.58
C LYS A 145 16.96 -7.69 -9.38
N GLY A 146 16.98 -7.76 -10.71
CA GLY A 146 16.39 -6.75 -11.59
C GLY A 146 14.89 -6.54 -11.37
N ALA A 147 14.15 -7.63 -11.15
CA ALA A 147 12.72 -7.57 -10.81
C ALA A 147 12.49 -7.00 -9.40
N LEU A 148 13.24 -7.49 -8.40
CA LEU A 148 13.13 -7.01 -7.00
C LEU A 148 13.47 -5.53 -6.86
N HIS A 149 14.40 -5.02 -7.67
CA HIS A 149 14.70 -3.59 -7.75
C HIS A 149 13.46 -2.76 -8.11
N CYS A 150 12.74 -3.14 -9.18
CA CYS A 150 11.48 -2.51 -9.58
C CYS A 150 10.39 -2.69 -8.50
N GLY A 151 10.26 -3.91 -7.97
CA GLY A 151 9.30 -4.22 -6.92
C GLY A 151 9.51 -3.44 -5.63
N SER A 152 10.76 -3.10 -5.28
CA SER A 152 11.03 -2.27 -4.10
C SER A 152 10.50 -0.83 -4.27
N GLY A 153 10.62 -0.26 -5.47
CA GLY A 153 10.04 1.04 -5.80
C GLY A 153 8.51 1.00 -5.72
N CYS A 154 7.90 -0.09 -6.22
CA CYS A 154 6.45 -0.31 -6.10
C CYS A 154 6.02 -0.38 -4.63
N MET A 155 6.68 -1.21 -3.80
CA MET A 155 6.33 -1.37 -2.38
C MET A 155 6.38 -0.03 -1.64
N LEU A 156 7.44 0.76 -1.83
CA LEU A 156 7.56 2.07 -1.21
C LEU A 156 6.52 3.06 -1.74
N GLY A 157 6.24 2.99 -3.05
CA GLY A 157 5.24 3.79 -3.72
C GLY A 157 3.84 3.54 -3.16
N ASP A 158 3.43 2.27 -3.08
CA ASP A 158 2.13 1.86 -2.55
C ASP A 158 1.99 2.24 -1.08
N VAL A 159 3.05 2.04 -0.27
CA VAL A 159 3.05 2.50 1.13
C VAL A 159 2.80 3.99 1.21
N ALA A 160 3.51 4.80 0.43
CA ALA A 160 3.33 6.25 0.45
C ALA A 160 1.96 6.68 -0.08
N ALA A 161 1.51 6.13 -1.19
CA ALA A 161 0.29 6.50 -1.88
C ALA A 161 -0.98 6.06 -1.12
N GLU A 162 -1.02 4.82 -0.62
CA GLU A 162 -2.15 4.32 0.17
C GLU A 162 -2.32 5.10 1.48
N TRP A 163 -1.23 5.37 2.21
CA TRP A 163 -1.30 6.20 3.41
C TRP A 163 -1.66 7.65 3.11
N LEU A 164 -1.15 8.24 2.02
CA LEU A 164 -1.52 9.58 1.60
C LEU A 164 -3.01 9.67 1.25
N ALA A 165 -3.54 8.74 0.47
CA ALA A 165 -4.95 8.70 0.11
C ALA A 165 -5.87 8.32 1.28
N PHE A 166 -5.35 7.60 2.28
CA PHE A 166 -6.05 7.32 3.53
C PHE A 166 -6.16 8.57 4.42
N LEU A 167 -5.05 9.28 4.63
CA LEU A 167 -4.98 10.47 5.49
C LEU A 167 -5.59 11.72 4.83
N VAL A 168 -5.51 11.82 3.50
CA VAL A 168 -6.01 12.94 2.70
C VAL A 168 -6.94 12.42 1.61
N PRO A 169 -8.21 12.10 1.93
CA PRO A 169 -9.16 11.52 0.96
C PRO A 169 -9.42 12.39 -0.29
N ALA A 170 -9.16 13.70 -0.19
CA ALA A 170 -9.24 14.63 -1.32
C ALA A 170 -8.30 14.24 -2.47
N VAL A 171 -7.15 13.63 -2.18
CA VAL A 171 -6.23 13.13 -3.21
C VAL A 171 -6.93 12.11 -4.10
N ALA A 172 -7.64 11.13 -3.52
CA ALA A 172 -8.37 10.14 -4.30
C ALA A 172 -9.48 10.77 -5.16
N VAL A 173 -10.13 11.85 -4.69
CA VAL A 173 -11.12 12.59 -5.48
C VAL A 173 -10.47 13.28 -6.69
N TRP A 174 -9.29 13.87 -6.53
CA TRP A 174 -8.53 14.45 -7.65
C TRP A 174 -8.15 13.41 -8.71
N PHE A 175 -7.86 12.19 -8.28
CA PHE A 175 -7.61 11.04 -9.18
C PHE A 175 -8.89 10.35 -9.67
N GLY A 176 -10.06 10.98 -9.47
CA GLY A 176 -11.31 10.56 -10.11
C GLY A 176 -12.26 9.74 -9.24
N TRP A 177 -12.03 9.63 -7.93
CA TRP A 177 -13.00 9.00 -7.03
C TRP A 177 -14.31 9.81 -7.00
N GLN A 178 -15.44 9.13 -7.24
CA GLN A 178 -16.81 9.67 -7.39
C GLN A 178 -17.11 10.35 -8.74
N SER A 179 -16.12 10.66 -9.57
CA SER A 179 -16.33 11.24 -10.91
C SER A 179 -16.09 10.24 -12.03
N LEU A 180 -14.92 9.60 -12.04
CA LEU A 180 -14.51 8.61 -13.03
C LEU A 180 -14.67 7.17 -12.52
N PHE A 181 -14.44 6.97 -11.21
CA PHE A 181 -14.51 5.66 -10.56
C PHE A 181 -15.50 5.67 -9.41
N SER A 182 -16.36 4.65 -9.36
CA SER A 182 -17.24 4.39 -8.22
C SER A 182 -16.46 3.91 -6.99
N GLU A 183 -15.41 3.12 -7.22
CA GLU A 183 -14.59 2.53 -6.18
C GLU A 183 -13.34 3.36 -5.91
N LYS A 184 -13.11 3.76 -4.65
CA LYS A 184 -11.93 4.54 -4.22
C LYS A 184 -10.63 3.88 -4.68
N MET A 185 -10.57 2.56 -4.58
CA MET A 185 -9.40 1.74 -4.88
C MET A 185 -8.82 2.02 -6.27
N PHE A 186 -9.68 2.15 -7.31
CA PHE A 186 -9.18 2.37 -8.68
C PHE A 186 -8.57 3.77 -8.86
N ALA A 187 -9.08 4.79 -8.16
CA ALA A 187 -8.49 6.11 -8.17
C ALA A 187 -7.12 6.12 -7.47
N VAL A 188 -6.99 5.38 -6.36
CA VAL A 188 -5.73 5.26 -5.61
C VAL A 188 -4.69 4.49 -6.41
N TRP A 189 -5.06 3.47 -7.20
CA TRP A 189 -4.13 2.74 -8.06
C TRP A 189 -3.44 3.60 -9.12
N ILE A 190 -4.05 4.71 -9.54
CA ILE A 190 -3.38 5.68 -10.41
C ILE A 190 -2.26 6.38 -9.62
N LEU A 191 -2.55 6.81 -8.39
CA LEU A 191 -1.57 7.42 -7.51
C LEU A 191 -0.43 6.44 -7.18
N ASP A 192 -0.76 5.19 -6.83
CA ASP A 192 0.19 4.11 -6.59
C ASP A 192 1.12 3.92 -7.80
N PHE A 193 0.54 3.85 -9.00
CA PHE A 193 1.31 3.69 -10.24
C PHE A 193 2.28 4.87 -10.45
N LEU A 194 1.84 6.11 -10.21
CA LEU A 194 2.69 7.29 -10.37
C LEU A 194 3.85 7.30 -9.37
N PHE A 195 3.59 6.95 -8.11
CA PHE A 195 4.62 6.85 -7.09
C PHE A 195 5.60 5.71 -7.39
N ALA A 196 5.08 4.53 -7.69
CA ALA A 196 5.87 3.36 -8.08
C ALA A 196 6.75 3.65 -9.30
N PHE A 197 6.18 4.24 -10.36
CA PHE A 197 6.90 4.57 -11.59
C PHE A 197 7.97 5.63 -11.37
N GLY A 198 7.64 6.69 -10.61
CA GLY A 198 8.61 7.72 -10.25
C GLY A 198 9.79 7.16 -9.45
N LEU A 199 9.51 6.37 -8.40
CA LEU A 199 10.55 5.74 -7.59
C LEU A 199 11.36 4.71 -8.38
N GLY A 200 10.72 3.93 -9.25
CA GLY A 200 11.38 2.97 -10.14
C GLY A 200 12.39 3.64 -11.06
N ILE A 201 12.02 4.76 -11.69
CA ILE A 201 12.93 5.58 -12.51
C ILE A 201 14.10 6.08 -11.66
N VAL A 202 13.84 6.62 -10.47
CA VAL A 202 14.89 7.15 -9.58
C VAL A 202 15.87 6.05 -9.20
N PHE A 203 15.37 4.89 -8.76
CA PHE A 203 16.23 3.76 -8.40
C PHE A 203 17.05 3.29 -9.60
N GLN A 204 16.43 3.19 -10.78
CA GLN A 204 17.08 2.67 -11.97
C GLN A 204 18.10 3.67 -12.53
N TYR A 205 17.85 4.97 -12.40
CA TYR A 205 18.79 6.02 -12.74
C TYR A 205 20.08 5.88 -11.92
N PHE A 206 19.95 5.79 -10.59
CA PHE A 206 21.11 5.65 -9.70
C PHE A 206 21.82 4.29 -9.81
N ALA A 207 21.14 3.28 -10.35
CA ALA A 207 21.76 2.01 -10.70
C ALA A 207 22.55 2.09 -12.02
N ILE A 208 21.96 2.63 -13.10
CA ILE A 208 22.54 2.56 -14.45
C ILE A 208 23.65 3.58 -14.67
N VAL A 209 23.47 4.83 -14.22
CA VAL A 209 24.42 5.91 -14.51
C VAL A 209 25.85 5.55 -14.09
N PRO A 210 26.11 5.03 -12.89
CA PRO A 210 27.46 4.62 -12.48
C PRO A 210 27.97 3.37 -13.20
N MET A 211 27.09 2.53 -13.73
CA MET A 211 27.46 1.28 -14.42
C MET A 211 27.90 1.52 -15.87
N ARG A 212 27.27 2.50 -16.53
CA ARG A 212 27.46 2.78 -17.97
C ARG A 212 28.19 4.09 -18.25
N ASP A 213 28.57 4.84 -17.22
CA ASP A 213 29.22 6.16 -17.33
C ASP A 213 28.43 7.11 -18.26
N LEU A 214 27.12 7.21 -18.02
CA LEU A 214 26.20 7.99 -18.83
C LEU A 214 26.10 9.44 -18.35
N SER A 215 25.80 10.35 -19.27
CA SER A 215 25.36 11.69 -18.88
C SER A 215 24.00 11.64 -18.15
N PRO A 216 23.63 12.65 -17.36
CA PRO A 216 22.35 12.67 -16.63
C PRO A 216 21.12 12.48 -17.54
N GLY A 217 21.11 13.09 -18.73
CA GLY A 217 20.00 12.96 -19.68
C GLY A 217 19.86 11.55 -20.24
N GLU A 218 20.99 10.94 -20.63
CA GLU A 218 21.02 9.55 -21.12
C GLU A 218 20.64 8.56 -20.03
N GLY A 219 21.03 8.83 -18.78
CA GLY A 219 20.64 8.07 -17.60
C GLY A 219 19.13 7.98 -17.42
N ILE A 220 18.41 9.09 -17.58
CA ILE A 220 16.93 9.12 -17.48
C ILE A 220 16.30 8.26 -18.58
N ILE A 221 16.77 8.42 -19.82
CA ILE A 221 16.25 7.63 -20.96
C ILE A 221 16.53 6.13 -20.76
N ALA A 222 17.72 5.79 -20.27
CA ALA A 222 18.08 4.41 -19.96
C ALA A 222 17.24 3.84 -18.83
N ALA A 223 16.99 4.60 -17.76
CA ALA A 223 16.14 4.21 -16.64
C ALA A 223 14.69 3.94 -17.09
N LEU A 224 14.13 4.84 -17.91
CA LEU A 224 12.79 4.67 -18.50
C LEU A 224 12.72 3.38 -19.33
N LYS A 225 13.68 3.15 -20.23
CA LYS A 225 13.69 1.96 -21.09
C LYS A 225 13.84 0.66 -20.27
N ALA A 226 14.68 0.68 -19.25
CA ALA A 226 14.97 -0.49 -18.43
C ALA A 226 13.81 -0.85 -17.49
N ASP A 227 13.06 0.12 -16.97
CA ASP A 227 12.07 -0.16 -15.92
C ASP A 227 10.61 -0.13 -16.40
N THR A 228 10.25 0.61 -17.46
CA THR A 228 8.83 0.77 -17.87
C THR A 228 8.11 -0.56 -18.10
N ALA A 229 8.66 -1.45 -18.93
CA ALA A 229 8.00 -2.73 -19.22
C ALA A 229 7.99 -3.66 -18.00
N SER A 230 9.07 -3.66 -17.21
CA SER A 230 9.18 -4.42 -15.96
C SER A 230 8.13 -3.99 -14.94
N LEU A 231 7.95 -2.69 -14.78
CA LEU A 231 7.02 -2.09 -13.83
C LEU A 231 5.58 -2.29 -14.25
N VAL A 232 5.26 -2.05 -15.53
CA VAL A 232 3.90 -2.33 -16.04
C VAL A 232 3.53 -3.79 -15.83
N ALA A 233 4.44 -4.72 -16.10
CA ALA A 233 4.22 -6.13 -15.84
C ALA A 233 4.05 -6.43 -14.34
N TRP A 234 4.81 -5.77 -13.47
CA TRP A 234 4.65 -5.87 -12.01
C TRP A 234 3.25 -5.42 -11.58
N GLN A 235 2.82 -4.23 -12.01
CA GLN A 235 1.52 -3.67 -11.64
C GLN A 235 0.36 -4.52 -12.16
N VAL A 236 0.48 -5.14 -13.34
CA VAL A 236 -0.55 -6.10 -13.83
C VAL A 236 -0.73 -7.26 -12.86
N GLY A 237 0.36 -7.88 -12.40
CA GLY A 237 0.29 -8.99 -11.44
C GLY A 237 -0.21 -8.55 -10.07
N MET A 238 0.36 -7.45 -9.57
CA MET A 238 0.02 -6.90 -8.27
C MET A 238 -1.43 -6.42 -8.19
N TYR A 239 -1.88 -5.57 -9.11
CA TYR A 239 -3.26 -5.06 -9.14
C TYR A 239 -4.25 -6.17 -9.46
N GLY A 240 -3.88 -7.13 -10.33
CA GLY A 240 -4.68 -8.32 -10.57
C GLY A 240 -4.92 -9.13 -9.30
N PHE A 241 -3.85 -9.38 -8.53
CA PHE A 241 -3.97 -10.06 -7.24
C PHE A 241 -4.75 -9.24 -6.22
N MET A 242 -4.53 -7.92 -6.14
CA MET A 242 -5.30 -7.06 -5.22
C MET A 242 -6.77 -7.00 -5.57
N ALA A 243 -7.15 -6.94 -6.85
CA ALA A 243 -8.55 -7.07 -7.27
C ALA A 243 -9.13 -8.40 -6.79
N PHE A 244 -8.42 -9.51 -7.03
CA PHE A 244 -8.84 -10.82 -6.58
C PHE A 244 -8.99 -10.88 -5.04
N ALA A 245 -8.01 -10.40 -4.29
CA ALA A 245 -8.05 -10.39 -2.84
C ALA A 245 -9.22 -9.54 -2.31
N GLN A 246 -9.39 -8.31 -2.80
CA GLN A 246 -10.43 -7.40 -2.31
C GLN A 246 -11.84 -7.82 -2.71
N PHE A 247 -12.07 -8.20 -3.97
CA PHE A 247 -13.41 -8.46 -4.48
C PHE A 247 -13.85 -9.92 -4.36
N TYR A 248 -12.91 -10.86 -4.44
CA TYR A 248 -13.22 -12.28 -4.29
C TYR A 248 -12.92 -12.72 -2.87
N VAL A 249 -11.68 -12.74 -2.41
CA VAL A 249 -11.35 -13.32 -1.09
C VAL A 249 -12.05 -12.59 0.05
N PHE A 250 -11.82 -11.29 0.22
CA PHE A 250 -12.33 -10.55 1.37
C PHE A 250 -13.83 -10.29 1.29
N LYS A 251 -14.28 -9.71 0.18
CA LYS A 251 -15.70 -9.39 0.01
C LYS A 251 -16.60 -10.63 -0.05
N HIS A 252 -16.20 -11.72 -0.72
CA HIS A 252 -17.04 -12.92 -0.82
C HIS A 252 -17.01 -13.77 0.45
N LEU A 253 -15.82 -13.98 1.05
CA LEU A 253 -15.68 -14.90 2.18
C LEU A 253 -15.96 -14.23 3.54
N PHE A 254 -15.66 -12.93 3.68
CA PHE A 254 -15.77 -12.21 4.95
C PHE A 254 -16.74 -11.02 4.90
N GLY A 255 -17.39 -10.76 3.75
CA GLY A 255 -18.45 -9.76 3.59
C GLY A 255 -17.97 -8.30 3.48
N HIS A 256 -16.69 -8.04 3.70
CA HIS A 256 -16.10 -6.70 3.70
C HIS A 256 -14.75 -6.68 2.97
N ARG A 257 -14.35 -5.50 2.47
CA ARG A 257 -12.98 -5.28 1.97
C ARG A 257 -12.06 -4.87 3.11
N THR A 258 -10.77 -5.08 2.94
CA THR A 258 -9.78 -4.68 3.96
C THR A 258 -9.39 -3.21 3.73
N PRO A 259 -9.60 -2.32 4.69
CA PRO A 259 -9.10 -0.95 4.57
C PRO A 259 -7.59 -0.88 4.88
N VAL A 260 -6.93 0.16 4.38
CA VAL A 260 -5.46 0.37 4.50
C VAL A 260 -4.95 0.30 5.94
N ASN A 261 -5.77 0.66 6.94
CA ASN A 261 -5.41 0.64 8.35
C ASN A 261 -5.58 -0.73 9.05
N THR A 262 -5.59 -1.83 8.30
CA THR A 262 -5.74 -3.21 8.81
C THR A 262 -4.55 -4.10 8.42
N ALA A 263 -4.24 -5.11 9.24
CA ALA A 263 -3.14 -6.02 8.97
C ALA A 263 -3.42 -6.89 7.74
N GLU A 264 -4.67 -7.26 7.54
CA GLU A 264 -5.15 -8.10 6.43
C GLU A 264 -4.93 -7.42 5.08
N PHE A 265 -5.06 -6.09 5.01
CA PHE A 265 -4.75 -5.32 3.80
C PHE A 265 -3.26 -5.47 3.44
N TRP A 266 -2.36 -5.24 4.38
CA TRP A 266 -0.91 -5.31 4.12
C TRP A 266 -0.42 -6.75 3.92
N PHE A 267 -1.08 -7.73 4.55
CA PHE A 267 -0.85 -9.14 4.25
C PHE A 267 -1.24 -9.47 2.81
N ALA A 268 -2.37 -8.94 2.31
CA ALA A 268 -2.73 -9.08 0.91
C ALA A 268 -1.74 -8.38 -0.03
N ILE A 269 -1.20 -7.22 0.37
CA ILE A 269 -0.10 -6.55 -0.36
C ILE A 269 1.13 -7.47 -0.47
N GLN A 270 1.54 -8.21 0.57
CA GLN A 270 2.66 -9.16 0.44
C GLN A 270 2.40 -10.19 -0.68
N GLY A 271 1.18 -10.74 -0.76
CA GLY A 271 0.77 -11.63 -1.85
C GLY A 271 0.76 -10.93 -3.21
N ALA A 272 0.30 -9.68 -3.26
CA ALA A 272 0.30 -8.87 -4.48
C ALA A 272 1.72 -8.58 -4.99
N MET A 273 2.66 -8.31 -4.10
CA MET A 273 4.06 -8.11 -4.46
C MET A 273 4.68 -9.39 -5.01
N ILE A 274 4.33 -10.56 -4.46
CA ILE A 274 4.76 -11.86 -5.01
C ILE A 274 4.16 -12.06 -6.41
N ALA A 275 2.88 -11.76 -6.61
CA ALA A 275 2.25 -11.84 -7.93
C ALA A 275 2.91 -10.90 -8.94
N GLY A 276 3.22 -9.67 -8.53
CA GLY A 276 3.96 -8.70 -9.34
C GLY A 276 5.37 -9.17 -9.69
N PHE A 277 6.08 -9.81 -8.76
CA PHE A 277 7.36 -10.45 -9.05
C PHE A 277 7.23 -11.52 -10.12
N LEU A 278 6.24 -12.42 -10.00
CA LEU A 278 6.04 -13.52 -10.95
C LEU A 278 5.72 -13.03 -12.36
N THR A 279 4.93 -11.95 -12.50
CA THR A 279 4.60 -11.37 -13.81
C THR A 279 5.73 -10.52 -14.39
N SER A 280 6.50 -9.83 -13.55
CA SER A 280 7.62 -9.00 -13.96
C SER A 280 8.89 -9.81 -14.29
N TYR A 281 9.09 -10.97 -13.67
CA TYR A 281 10.27 -11.82 -13.87
C TYR A 281 10.52 -12.21 -15.34
N PRO A 282 9.56 -12.73 -16.13
CA PRO A 282 9.80 -13.05 -17.55
C PRO A 282 10.10 -11.81 -18.39
N VAL A 283 9.52 -10.65 -18.04
CA VAL A 283 9.82 -9.39 -18.74
C VAL A 283 11.24 -8.92 -18.44
N ASN A 284 11.69 -9.03 -17.18
CA ASN A 284 13.08 -8.76 -16.82
C ASN A 284 14.04 -9.73 -17.52
N TRP A 285 13.67 -11.01 -17.63
CA TRP A 285 14.47 -11.98 -18.36
C TRP A 285 14.69 -11.54 -19.81
N TRP A 286 13.62 -11.12 -20.48
CA TRP A 286 13.68 -10.61 -21.85
C TRP A 286 14.52 -9.32 -21.94
N LEU A 287 14.30 -8.34 -21.06
CA LEU A 287 15.01 -7.05 -21.04
C LEU A 287 16.52 -7.21 -20.79
N VAL A 288 16.91 -8.12 -19.90
CA VAL A 288 18.33 -8.41 -19.61
C VAL A 288 18.97 -9.17 -20.75
N ARG A 289 18.24 -10.10 -21.39
CA ARG A 289 18.74 -10.85 -22.54
C ARG A 289 18.91 -9.97 -23.79
N SER A 290 18.05 -8.97 -23.97
CA SER A 290 18.14 -8.01 -25.07
C SER A 290 19.13 -6.87 -24.85
N GLY A 291 19.78 -6.79 -23.66
CA GLY A 291 20.75 -5.75 -23.32
C GLY A 291 20.14 -4.39 -22.98
N ILE A 292 18.80 -4.29 -22.96
CA ILE A 292 18.09 -3.07 -22.57
C ILE A 292 18.29 -2.81 -21.08
N LYS A 293 18.17 -3.86 -20.25
CA LYS A 293 18.39 -3.82 -18.81
C LYS A 293 19.72 -4.48 -18.43
N GLU A 294 20.38 -3.90 -17.44
CA GLU A 294 21.68 -4.39 -16.99
C GLU A 294 21.61 -5.67 -16.17
N ARG A 295 22.71 -6.42 -16.21
CA ARG A 295 22.92 -7.60 -15.36
C ARG A 295 23.35 -7.11 -13.97
N MET A 296 22.37 -6.96 -13.08
CA MET A 296 22.58 -6.58 -11.67
C MET A 296 23.20 -7.68 -10.84
#